data_AF-A0A8C9PLS3-F1
#
_entry.id   AF-A0A8C9PLS3-F1
#
_cell.length_a   1.000
_cell.length_b   1.000
_cell.length_c   1.000
_cell.angle_alpha   90.00
_cell.angle_beta   90.00
_cell.angle_gamma   90.00
#
_symmetry.space_group_name_H-M   'P 1'
#
loop_
_entity.id
_entity.type
_entity.pdbx_description
1 polymer ?
#
loop_
_entity_poly.entity_id
_entity_poly.type
_entity_poly.pdbx_seq_one_letter_code
_entity_poly.pdbx_strand_id
1 'polypeptide(L)'
;MKWVTFISLLFLFSSAYSRDKSEIITRFKGLGEQHFKGLEVARLSQRFPKADFIDITKMAADLNKIHMESCKGDQIECAHDRVTLFKYICHNQDTVSKKVGEYCAKQELERSHCIAELEEDDKPADFPSVTADFAEDKDYIFFLIGSTKSMFLLFRFLYEYSRRHPEYGSLLLLRIAKVYEAKLEKCCAEADPPACYGKVFVEFELLVTEPQNIVKQSCDLYEQFGEYKFQNKTLQVSTPTLMEASRDLGRVSDKCCKLSEKHRMPCIEDYLSAVLNSLLRVTKCCSESFLNKWICLSALQVDDTYAPKEFNAETVTFHADICTLLENEALAELVKHKPTATMDQLKTVMGDFGAFLEKCCKADDKEACFSEEDPKFVAASKAALT
;
A
#
# COMPACT_ATOMS: atom_id res chain seq x y z
N MET A 1 29.21 12.36 -24.41
CA MET A 1 27.79 12.70 -24.12
C MET A 1 26.85 11.49 -24.09
N LYS A 2 27.00 10.45 -24.92
CA LYS A 2 26.13 9.24 -24.89
C LYS A 2 26.33 8.29 -23.69
N TRP A 3 27.50 8.34 -23.03
CA TRP A 3 27.79 7.50 -21.86
C TRP A 3 27.20 8.02 -20.55
N VAL A 4 27.06 9.34 -20.41
CA VAL A 4 26.48 9.97 -19.21
C VAL A 4 24.98 9.70 -19.13
N THR A 5 24.28 9.69 -20.28
CA THR A 5 22.86 9.32 -20.37
C THR A 5 22.60 7.86 -20.04
N PHE A 6 23.51 6.94 -20.40
CA PHE A 6 23.38 5.51 -20.10
C PHE A 6 23.59 5.20 -18.60
N ILE A 7 24.51 5.91 -17.95
CA ILE A 7 24.75 5.82 -16.51
C ILE A 7 23.59 6.45 -15.72
N SER A 8 23.05 7.59 -16.16
CA SER A 8 21.85 8.19 -15.54
C SER A 8 20.60 7.32 -15.68
N LEU A 9 20.42 6.61 -16.80
CA LEU A 9 19.36 5.61 -16.96
C LEU A 9 19.57 4.43 -16.01
N LEU A 10 20.79 3.89 -15.90
CA LEU A 10 21.11 2.81 -14.94
C LEU A 10 20.85 3.21 -13.47
N PHE A 11 21.10 4.46 -13.08
CA PHE A 11 20.80 4.95 -11.72
C PHE A 11 19.30 5.22 -11.48
N LEU A 12 18.55 5.68 -12.49
CA LEU A 12 17.10 5.85 -12.39
C LEU A 12 16.36 4.50 -12.39
N PHE A 13 16.83 3.53 -13.16
CA PHE A 13 16.35 2.15 -13.07
C PHE A 13 16.74 1.50 -11.75
N SER A 14 17.91 1.82 -11.19
CA SER A 14 18.35 1.29 -9.89
C SER A 14 17.46 1.72 -8.73
N SER A 15 16.89 2.93 -8.73
CA SER A 15 16.06 3.40 -7.60
C SER A 15 14.61 2.87 -7.65
N ALA A 16 14.00 2.81 -8.84
CA ALA A 16 12.68 2.20 -9.02
C ALA A 16 12.72 0.68 -8.83
N TYR A 17 13.73 -0.01 -9.41
CA TYR A 17 13.92 -1.46 -9.27
C TYR A 17 14.33 -1.88 -7.85
N SER A 18 15.10 -1.06 -7.12
CA SER A 18 15.45 -1.35 -5.71
C SER A 18 14.27 -1.18 -4.75
N ARG A 19 13.39 -0.21 -5.00
CA ARG A 19 12.16 0.00 -4.21
C ARG A 19 11.18 -1.17 -4.40
N ASP A 20 10.96 -1.59 -5.64
CA ASP A 20 10.12 -2.73 -6.00
C ASP A 20 10.66 -4.07 -5.44
N LYS A 21 11.99 -4.28 -5.53
CA LYS A 21 12.64 -5.45 -4.92
C LYS A 21 12.53 -5.48 -3.39
N SER A 22 12.65 -4.34 -2.71
CA SER A 22 12.53 -4.26 -1.25
C SER A 22 11.10 -4.55 -0.78
N GLU A 23 10.10 -4.09 -1.52
CA GLU A 23 8.68 -4.33 -1.23
C GLU A 23 8.31 -5.81 -1.37
N ILE A 24 8.69 -6.45 -2.47
CA ILE A 24 8.41 -7.87 -2.73
C ILE A 24 9.05 -8.76 -1.67
N ILE A 25 10.32 -8.51 -1.30
CA ILE A 25 11.00 -9.25 -0.22
C ILE A 25 10.24 -9.10 1.09
N THR A 26 9.77 -7.89 1.37
CA THR A 26 9.03 -7.57 2.59
C THR A 26 7.69 -8.30 2.65
N ARG A 27 6.95 -8.34 1.53
CA ARG A 27 5.71 -9.10 1.38
C ARG A 27 5.95 -10.60 1.53
N PHE A 28 6.95 -11.14 0.84
CA PHE A 28 7.31 -12.56 0.90
C PHE A 28 7.63 -13.00 2.34
N LYS A 29 8.49 -12.25 3.03
CA LYS A 29 8.84 -12.53 4.43
C LYS A 29 7.66 -12.35 5.39
N GLY A 30 6.84 -11.32 5.18
CA GLY A 30 5.72 -10.98 6.06
C GLY A 30 4.53 -11.92 5.95
N LEU A 31 4.28 -12.48 4.76
CA LEU A 31 3.17 -13.41 4.49
C LEU A 31 3.57 -14.88 4.66
N GLY A 32 4.84 -15.20 4.39
CA GLY A 32 5.29 -16.58 4.20
C GLY A 32 4.91 -17.12 2.82
N GLU A 33 5.60 -18.18 2.41
CA GLU A 33 5.61 -18.69 1.03
C GLU A 33 4.21 -19.01 0.48
N GLN A 34 3.39 -19.75 1.23
CA GLN A 34 2.07 -20.19 0.75
C GLN A 34 1.08 -19.02 0.56
N HIS A 35 1.10 -18.06 1.47
CA HIS A 35 0.24 -16.87 1.37
C HIS A 35 0.77 -15.90 0.31
N PHE A 36 2.08 -15.80 0.12
CA PHE A 36 2.67 -15.03 -0.97
C PHE A 36 2.31 -15.63 -2.33
N LYS A 37 2.33 -16.96 -2.48
CA LYS A 37 1.78 -17.61 -3.68
C LYS A 37 0.29 -17.29 -3.87
N GLY A 38 -0.50 -17.23 -2.80
CA GLY A 38 -1.90 -16.78 -2.85
C GLY A 38 -2.04 -15.33 -3.34
N LEU A 39 -1.16 -14.43 -2.90
CA LEU A 39 -1.09 -13.05 -3.40
C LEU A 39 -0.84 -13.02 -4.92
N GLU A 40 0.10 -13.84 -5.41
CA GLU A 40 0.40 -13.94 -6.84
C GLU A 40 -0.77 -14.55 -7.64
N VAL A 41 -1.50 -15.53 -7.07
CA VAL A 41 -2.74 -16.02 -7.67
C VAL A 41 -3.76 -14.90 -7.82
N ALA A 42 -3.96 -14.07 -6.78
CA ALA A 42 -4.89 -12.94 -6.85
C ALA A 42 -4.52 -11.95 -7.95
N ARG A 43 -3.25 -11.50 -7.97
CA ARG A 43 -2.72 -10.55 -8.96
C ARG A 43 -2.81 -11.06 -10.38
N LEU A 44 -2.36 -12.28 -10.63
CA LEU A 44 -2.41 -12.89 -11.95
C LEU A 44 -3.85 -13.10 -12.42
N SER A 45 -4.78 -13.40 -11.52
CA SER A 45 -6.20 -13.57 -11.87
C SER A 45 -6.87 -12.25 -12.24
N GLN A 46 -6.48 -11.13 -11.62
CA GLN A 46 -6.92 -9.79 -12.03
C GLN A 46 -6.32 -9.41 -13.38
N ARG A 47 -5.03 -9.69 -13.58
CA ARG A 47 -4.31 -9.35 -14.79
C ARG A 47 -4.75 -10.16 -16.00
N PHE A 48 -4.97 -11.46 -15.80
CA PHE A 48 -5.32 -12.43 -16.83
C PHE A 48 -6.65 -13.12 -16.48
N PRO A 49 -7.77 -12.37 -16.41
CA PRO A 49 -9.04 -12.90 -15.95
C PRO A 49 -9.66 -13.94 -16.89
N LYS A 50 -9.07 -14.20 -18.06
CA LYS A 50 -9.48 -15.25 -19.02
C LYS A 50 -8.66 -16.52 -18.91
N ALA A 51 -7.45 -16.45 -18.36
CA ALA A 51 -6.60 -17.62 -18.14
C ALA A 51 -7.30 -18.60 -17.20
N ASP A 52 -7.08 -19.89 -17.41
CA ASP A 52 -7.65 -20.90 -16.53
C ASP A 52 -6.90 -21.00 -15.19
N PHE A 53 -7.50 -21.72 -14.24
CA PHE A 53 -6.93 -21.87 -12.91
C PHE A 53 -5.57 -22.59 -12.90
N ILE A 54 -5.34 -23.51 -13.84
CA ILE A 54 -4.10 -24.29 -13.93
C ILE A 54 -2.97 -23.38 -14.39
N ASP A 55 -3.20 -22.59 -15.43
CA ASP A 55 -2.26 -21.59 -15.93
C ASP A 55 -1.91 -20.56 -14.86
N ILE A 56 -2.92 -20.00 -14.18
CA ILE A 56 -2.71 -19.02 -13.12
C ILE A 56 -1.88 -19.59 -11.98
N THR A 57 -2.24 -20.77 -11.47
CA THR A 57 -1.54 -21.36 -10.32
C THR A 57 -0.13 -21.82 -10.65
N LYS A 58 0.11 -22.25 -11.90
CA LYS A 58 1.47 -22.51 -12.40
C LYS A 58 2.29 -21.22 -12.44
N MET A 59 1.78 -20.16 -13.09
CA MET A 59 2.48 -18.88 -13.16
C MET A 59 2.74 -18.29 -11.76
N ALA A 60 1.80 -18.41 -10.83
CA ALA A 60 1.98 -18.00 -9.44
C ALA A 60 3.06 -18.82 -8.72
N ALA A 61 3.16 -20.12 -9.00
CA ALA A 61 4.23 -20.97 -8.45
C ALA A 61 5.61 -20.55 -8.99
N ASP A 62 5.69 -20.28 -10.29
CA ASP A 62 6.92 -19.83 -10.96
C ASP A 62 7.36 -18.46 -10.42
N LEU A 63 6.43 -17.49 -10.28
CA LEU A 63 6.72 -16.18 -9.65
C LEU A 63 7.17 -16.32 -8.20
N ASN A 64 6.51 -17.17 -7.41
CA ASN A 64 6.90 -17.44 -6.03
C ASN A 64 8.33 -17.98 -5.94
N LYS A 65 8.74 -18.89 -6.86
CA LYS A 65 10.12 -19.41 -6.96
C LYS A 65 11.12 -18.29 -7.30
N ILE A 66 10.81 -17.50 -8.33
CA ILE A 66 11.65 -16.36 -8.77
C ILE A 66 11.86 -15.36 -7.61
N HIS A 67 10.81 -15.06 -6.86
CA HIS A 67 10.88 -14.14 -5.72
C HIS A 67 11.66 -14.74 -4.55
N MET A 68 11.53 -16.05 -4.28
CA MET A 68 12.34 -16.75 -3.29
C MET A 68 13.84 -16.69 -3.62
N GLU A 69 14.22 -16.95 -4.87
CA GLU A 69 15.62 -16.87 -5.34
C GLU A 69 16.17 -15.46 -5.23
N SER A 70 15.39 -14.46 -5.64
CA SER A 70 15.69 -13.04 -5.43
C SER A 70 15.94 -12.70 -3.96
N CYS A 71 15.13 -13.26 -3.05
CA CYS A 71 15.29 -13.07 -1.59
C CYS A 71 16.58 -13.71 -1.06
N LYS A 72 17.00 -14.85 -1.64
CA LYS A 72 18.24 -15.55 -1.29
C LYS A 72 19.49 -14.93 -1.91
N GLY A 73 19.32 -13.99 -2.84
CA GLY A 73 20.41 -13.35 -3.56
C GLY A 73 20.90 -14.13 -4.77
N ASP A 74 20.18 -15.18 -5.20
CA ASP A 74 20.51 -15.95 -6.41
C ASP A 74 19.98 -15.23 -7.65
N GLN A 75 20.78 -14.28 -8.15
CA GLN A 75 20.38 -13.44 -9.27
C GLN A 75 20.40 -14.19 -10.61
N ILE A 76 21.23 -15.23 -10.74
CA ILE A 76 21.37 -15.97 -12.01
C ILE A 76 20.19 -16.92 -12.18
N GLU A 77 19.86 -17.71 -11.14
CA GLU A 77 18.69 -18.59 -11.18
C GLU A 77 17.42 -17.76 -11.33
N CYS A 78 17.29 -16.67 -10.56
CA CYS A 78 16.16 -15.76 -10.67
C CYS A 78 15.97 -15.19 -12.09
N ALA A 79 17.05 -14.76 -12.75
CA ALA A 79 16.98 -14.22 -14.10
C ALA A 79 16.58 -15.30 -15.11
N HIS A 80 17.16 -16.50 -14.98
CA HIS A 80 16.84 -17.65 -15.84
C HIS A 80 15.37 -18.07 -15.73
N ASP A 81 14.86 -18.18 -14.50
CA ASP A 81 13.49 -18.62 -14.25
C ASP A 81 12.48 -17.54 -14.66
N ARG A 82 12.83 -16.26 -14.49
CA ARG A 82 12.06 -15.15 -15.03
C ARG A 82 11.93 -15.24 -16.55
N VAL A 83 13.02 -15.47 -17.28
CA VAL A 83 12.98 -15.65 -18.73
C VAL A 83 12.11 -16.86 -19.12
N THR A 84 12.19 -17.95 -18.36
CA THR A 84 11.40 -19.17 -18.58
C THR A 84 9.91 -18.92 -18.40
N LEU A 85 9.51 -18.22 -17.34
CA LEU A 85 8.12 -17.83 -17.10
C LEU A 85 7.56 -16.96 -18.23
N PHE A 86 8.29 -15.94 -18.68
CA PHE A 86 7.80 -15.08 -19.76
C PHE A 86 7.76 -15.79 -21.12
N LYS A 87 8.63 -16.78 -21.36
CA LYS A 87 8.50 -17.68 -22.51
C LYS A 87 7.22 -18.52 -22.42
N TYR A 88 6.89 -19.03 -21.23
CA TYR A 88 5.63 -19.75 -21.00
C TYR A 88 4.41 -18.87 -21.29
N ILE A 89 4.38 -17.64 -20.77
CA ILE A 89 3.27 -16.70 -21.03
C ILE A 89 3.11 -16.44 -22.53
N CYS A 90 4.21 -16.24 -23.25
CA CYS A 90 4.17 -16.03 -24.69
C CYS A 90 3.73 -17.24 -25.49
N HIS A 91 4.15 -18.45 -25.08
CA HIS A 91 3.72 -19.68 -25.72
C HIS A 91 2.21 -19.91 -25.56
N ASN A 92 1.65 -19.51 -24.42
CA ASN A 92 0.25 -19.66 -24.07
C ASN A 92 -0.56 -18.36 -24.21
N GLN A 93 -0.10 -17.42 -25.05
CA GLN A 93 -0.73 -16.09 -25.18
C GLN A 93 -2.22 -16.15 -25.56
N ASP A 94 -2.64 -17.16 -26.32
CA ASP A 94 -4.02 -17.30 -26.78
C ASP A 94 -4.99 -17.63 -25.63
N THR A 95 -4.51 -18.33 -24.59
CA THR A 95 -5.30 -18.68 -23.40
C THR A 95 -5.06 -17.71 -22.24
N VAL A 96 -3.85 -17.15 -22.12
CA VAL A 96 -3.47 -16.25 -21.03
C VAL A 96 -3.94 -14.81 -21.29
N SER A 97 -3.46 -14.19 -22.38
CA SER A 97 -3.90 -12.86 -22.81
C SER A 97 -3.32 -12.54 -24.18
N LYS A 98 -4.17 -12.15 -25.13
CA LYS A 98 -3.72 -11.71 -26.46
C LYS A 98 -2.91 -10.41 -26.41
N LYS A 99 -3.04 -9.60 -25.36
CA LYS A 99 -2.28 -8.35 -25.19
C LYS A 99 -0.78 -8.61 -25.02
N VAL A 100 -0.36 -9.81 -24.60
CA VAL A 100 1.08 -10.12 -24.44
C VAL A 100 1.81 -10.25 -25.79
N GLY A 101 1.08 -10.50 -26.89
CA GLY A 101 1.68 -10.92 -28.16
C GLY A 101 2.63 -9.90 -28.78
N GLU A 102 2.36 -8.60 -28.64
CA GLU A 102 3.26 -7.55 -29.13
C GLU A 102 4.61 -7.52 -28.40
N TYR A 103 4.65 -8.00 -27.15
CA TYR A 103 5.86 -8.07 -26.33
C TYR A 103 6.63 -9.37 -26.53
N CYS A 104 5.97 -10.42 -27.00
CA CYS A 104 6.58 -11.73 -27.20
C CYS A 104 7.63 -11.77 -28.30
N ALA A 105 7.60 -10.81 -29.22
CA ALA A 105 8.62 -10.62 -30.26
C ALA A 105 9.86 -9.85 -29.77
N LYS A 106 9.84 -9.26 -28.56
CA LYS A 106 10.95 -8.47 -28.02
C LYS A 106 12.08 -9.36 -27.47
N GLN A 107 13.26 -8.77 -27.26
CA GLN A 107 14.39 -9.44 -26.61
C GLN A 107 14.06 -9.82 -25.16
N GLU A 108 14.75 -10.82 -24.61
CA GLU A 108 14.31 -11.52 -23.38
C GLU A 108 14.10 -10.59 -22.17
N LEU A 109 15.02 -9.66 -21.91
CA LEU A 109 14.92 -8.71 -20.80
C LEU A 109 13.84 -7.65 -21.03
N GLU A 110 13.75 -7.12 -22.25
CA GLU A 110 12.75 -6.13 -22.63
C GLU A 110 11.34 -6.73 -22.55
N ARG A 111 11.14 -7.94 -23.09
CA ARG A 111 9.92 -8.73 -22.97
C ARG A 111 9.52 -8.92 -21.50
N SER A 112 10.48 -9.29 -20.64
CA SER A 112 10.23 -9.54 -19.22
C SER A 112 9.83 -8.28 -18.45
N HIS A 113 10.29 -7.10 -18.88
CA HIS A 113 9.86 -5.83 -18.31
C HIS A 113 8.48 -5.43 -18.84
N CYS A 114 8.26 -5.48 -20.14
CA CYS A 114 6.98 -5.08 -20.72
C CYS A 114 5.80 -5.95 -20.26
N ILE A 115 5.97 -7.28 -20.20
CA ILE A 115 4.90 -8.15 -19.70
C ILE A 115 4.67 -7.93 -18.19
N ALA A 116 5.67 -7.47 -17.43
CA ALA A 116 5.49 -7.12 -16.02
C ALA A 116 4.72 -5.80 -15.82
N GLU A 117 4.71 -4.90 -16.79
CA GLU A 117 4.00 -3.60 -16.77
C GLU A 117 2.66 -3.60 -17.55
N LEU A 118 2.36 -4.67 -18.28
CA LEU A 118 1.10 -4.88 -19.00
C LEU A 118 -0.16 -4.62 -18.15
N GLU A 119 -1.07 -3.78 -18.65
CA GLU A 119 -2.36 -3.56 -18.02
C GLU A 119 -3.24 -4.82 -17.98
N GLU A 120 -4.20 -4.84 -17.07
CA GLU A 120 -5.17 -5.93 -16.93
C GLU A 120 -5.96 -6.18 -18.22
N ASP A 121 -6.28 -7.45 -18.48
CA ASP A 121 -7.19 -7.83 -19.55
C ASP A 121 -8.64 -7.44 -19.22
N ASP A 122 -9.48 -7.30 -20.24
CA ASP A 122 -10.89 -6.99 -20.01
C ASP A 122 -11.58 -8.13 -19.26
N LYS A 123 -12.27 -7.77 -18.18
CA LYS A 123 -13.11 -8.69 -17.40
C LYS A 123 -14.16 -9.34 -18.32
N PRO A 124 -14.22 -10.68 -18.39
CA PRO A 124 -15.30 -11.39 -19.08
C PRO A 124 -16.69 -10.98 -18.56
N ALA A 125 -17.67 -10.89 -19.47
CA ALA A 125 -19.03 -10.44 -19.15
C ALA A 125 -19.83 -11.47 -18.33
N ASP A 126 -19.60 -12.77 -18.56
CA ASP A 126 -20.46 -13.86 -18.06
C ASP A 126 -19.71 -14.81 -17.13
N PHE A 127 -19.52 -14.41 -15.88
CA PHE A 127 -19.03 -15.32 -14.85
C PHE A 127 -20.18 -16.06 -14.15
N PRO A 128 -20.08 -17.39 -13.95
CA PRO A 128 -20.98 -18.10 -13.05
C PRO A 128 -20.96 -17.50 -11.64
N SER A 129 -22.06 -17.68 -10.90
CA SER A 129 -22.15 -17.19 -9.52
C SER A 129 -21.03 -17.77 -8.68
N VAL A 130 -20.29 -16.89 -7.98
CA VAL A 130 -19.26 -17.31 -7.03
C VAL A 130 -19.87 -17.99 -5.80
N THR A 131 -21.14 -17.74 -5.48
CA THR A 131 -21.81 -18.38 -4.33
C THR A 131 -22.08 -19.86 -4.56
N ALA A 132 -22.27 -20.29 -5.81
CA ALA A 132 -22.53 -21.68 -6.15
C ALA A 132 -21.40 -22.59 -5.63
N ASP A 133 -20.15 -22.24 -5.95
CA ASP A 133 -18.98 -23.05 -5.62
C ASP A 133 -18.46 -22.84 -4.18
N PHE A 134 -18.75 -21.69 -3.56
CA PHE A 134 -18.13 -21.27 -2.29
C PHE A 134 -19.10 -21.01 -1.13
N ALA A 135 -20.41 -21.15 -1.35
CA ALA A 135 -21.43 -21.07 -0.29
C ALA A 135 -22.59 -22.07 -0.44
N GLU A 136 -22.80 -22.65 -1.62
CA GLU A 136 -23.94 -23.55 -1.86
C GLU A 136 -23.51 -25.02 -1.96
N ASP A 137 -22.34 -25.32 -2.56
CA ASP A 137 -21.80 -26.69 -2.67
C ASP A 137 -21.12 -27.17 -1.37
N LYS A 138 -21.96 -27.62 -0.44
CA LYS A 138 -21.55 -28.06 0.89
C LYS A 138 -20.52 -29.19 0.83
N ASP A 139 -20.80 -30.25 0.09
CA ASP A 139 -19.99 -31.47 0.09
C ASP A 139 -18.59 -31.20 -0.47
N TYR A 140 -18.49 -30.37 -1.51
CA TYR A 140 -17.21 -29.93 -2.07
C TYR A 140 -16.39 -29.11 -1.08
N ILE A 141 -17.02 -28.11 -0.45
CA ILE A 141 -16.39 -27.25 0.56
C ILE A 141 -15.87 -28.09 1.73
N PHE A 142 -16.70 -28.98 2.26
CA PHE A 142 -16.35 -29.89 3.37
C PHE A 142 -15.17 -30.79 3.05
N PHE A 143 -15.18 -31.41 1.87
CA PHE A 143 -14.09 -32.28 1.43
C PHE A 143 -12.75 -31.53 1.37
N LEU A 144 -12.76 -30.29 0.89
CA LEU A 144 -11.52 -29.52 0.72
C LEU A 144 -10.97 -28.98 2.03
N ILE A 145 -11.81 -28.53 2.97
CA ILE A 145 -11.37 -28.04 4.29
C ILE A 145 -10.96 -29.20 5.21
N GLY A 146 -11.74 -30.30 5.22
CA GLY A 146 -11.49 -31.46 6.06
C GLY A 146 -10.30 -32.31 5.62
N SER A 147 -9.61 -31.93 4.54
CA SER A 147 -8.42 -32.61 4.02
C SER A 147 -7.21 -31.67 4.03
N THR A 148 -6.03 -32.17 3.66
CA THR A 148 -4.82 -31.35 3.49
C THR A 148 -4.89 -30.39 2.28
N LYS A 149 -6.08 -30.09 1.76
CA LYS A 149 -6.35 -29.29 0.57
C LYS A 149 -6.95 -27.91 0.87
N SER A 150 -6.92 -27.44 2.12
CA SER A 150 -7.40 -26.09 2.49
C SER A 150 -6.76 -25.00 1.62
N MET A 151 -5.44 -25.09 1.38
CA MET A 151 -4.72 -24.17 0.50
C MET A 151 -5.19 -24.20 -0.96
N PHE A 152 -5.62 -25.37 -1.45
CA PHE A 152 -6.17 -25.46 -2.80
C PHE A 152 -7.52 -24.75 -2.90
N LEU A 153 -8.39 -24.91 -1.90
CA LEU A 153 -9.65 -24.17 -1.80
C LEU A 153 -9.38 -22.66 -1.76
N LEU A 154 -8.41 -22.23 -0.95
CA LEU A 154 -8.02 -20.82 -0.85
C LEU A 154 -7.54 -20.26 -2.19
N PHE A 155 -6.69 -20.98 -2.92
CA PHE A 155 -6.24 -20.56 -4.25
C PHE A 155 -7.38 -20.53 -5.26
N ARG A 156 -8.31 -21.50 -5.22
CA ARG A 156 -9.48 -21.53 -6.11
C ARG A 156 -10.40 -20.35 -5.82
N PHE A 157 -10.64 -20.06 -4.54
CA PHE A 157 -11.40 -18.89 -4.10
C PHE A 157 -10.73 -17.59 -4.54
N LEU A 158 -9.42 -17.43 -4.28
CA LEU A 158 -8.67 -16.25 -4.73
C LEU A 158 -8.73 -16.09 -6.24
N TYR A 159 -8.60 -17.16 -7.02
CA TYR A 159 -8.71 -17.09 -8.47
C TYR A 159 -10.09 -16.59 -8.93
N GLU A 160 -11.18 -17.20 -8.45
CA GLU A 160 -12.53 -16.82 -8.88
C GLU A 160 -12.92 -15.43 -8.35
N TYR A 161 -12.59 -15.10 -7.11
CA TYR A 161 -12.95 -13.82 -6.51
C TYR A 161 -12.12 -12.67 -7.12
N SER A 162 -10.82 -12.85 -7.31
CA SER A 162 -9.94 -11.77 -7.80
C SER A 162 -10.22 -11.40 -9.26
N ARG A 163 -10.44 -12.37 -10.16
CA ARG A 163 -10.79 -12.09 -11.57
C ARG A 163 -12.14 -11.37 -11.74
N ARG A 164 -12.98 -11.38 -10.70
CA ARG A 164 -14.27 -10.65 -10.65
C ARG A 164 -14.12 -9.25 -10.07
N HIS A 165 -13.05 -8.97 -9.35
CA HIS A 165 -12.84 -7.73 -8.58
C HIS A 165 -11.48 -7.08 -8.87
N PRO A 166 -11.23 -6.59 -10.10
CA PRO A 166 -10.02 -5.82 -10.41
C PRO A 166 -9.90 -4.53 -9.59
N GLU A 167 -11.02 -4.02 -9.06
CA GLU A 167 -11.06 -2.82 -8.22
C GLU A 167 -10.54 -3.04 -6.79
N TYR A 168 -10.32 -4.29 -6.37
CA TYR A 168 -9.77 -4.61 -5.05
C TYR A 168 -8.26 -4.76 -5.11
N GLY A 169 -7.56 -4.33 -4.07
CA GLY A 169 -6.14 -4.60 -3.95
C GLY A 169 -5.86 -6.08 -3.62
N SER A 170 -4.70 -6.57 -4.06
CA SER A 170 -4.32 -7.98 -3.88
C SER A 170 -4.15 -8.40 -2.41
N LEU A 171 -3.79 -7.47 -1.51
CA LEU A 171 -3.70 -7.75 -0.07
C LEU A 171 -5.10 -7.82 0.55
N LEU A 172 -6.03 -6.96 0.14
CA LEU A 172 -7.45 -7.05 0.53
C LEU A 172 -8.04 -8.40 0.11
N LEU A 173 -7.83 -8.82 -1.13
CA LEU A 173 -8.29 -10.13 -1.63
C LEU A 173 -7.75 -11.28 -0.79
N LEU A 174 -6.46 -11.23 -0.44
CA LEU A 174 -5.86 -12.22 0.45
C LEU A 174 -6.44 -12.18 1.87
N ARG A 175 -6.74 -10.98 2.41
CA ARG A 175 -7.42 -10.82 3.71
C ARG A 175 -8.82 -11.44 3.69
N ILE A 176 -9.60 -11.19 2.63
CA ILE A 176 -10.93 -11.79 2.44
C ILE A 176 -10.82 -13.31 2.42
N ALA A 177 -9.87 -13.86 1.66
CA ALA A 177 -9.66 -15.29 1.56
C ALA A 177 -9.28 -15.94 2.90
N LYS A 178 -8.46 -15.27 3.73
CA LYS A 178 -8.15 -15.75 5.08
C LYS A 178 -9.35 -15.71 6.03
N VAL A 179 -10.20 -14.68 5.94
CA VAL A 179 -11.44 -14.63 6.72
C VAL A 179 -12.39 -15.74 6.27
N TYR A 180 -12.47 -16.01 4.97
CA TYR A 180 -13.22 -17.13 4.42
C TYR A 180 -12.72 -18.47 4.98
N GLU A 181 -11.42 -18.73 4.93
CA GLU A 181 -10.79 -19.94 5.48
C GLU A 181 -11.12 -20.12 6.97
N ALA A 182 -10.90 -19.10 7.79
CA ALA A 182 -11.19 -19.18 9.23
C ALA A 182 -12.69 -19.36 9.53
N LYS A 183 -13.56 -18.73 8.74
CA LYS A 183 -15.02 -18.90 8.86
C LYS A 183 -15.41 -20.34 8.57
N LEU A 184 -14.86 -20.90 7.50
CA LEU A 184 -15.09 -22.26 7.07
C LEU A 184 -14.59 -23.28 8.12
N GLU A 185 -13.37 -23.13 8.62
CA GLU A 185 -12.82 -23.98 9.69
C GLU A 185 -13.73 -24.00 10.93
N LYS A 186 -14.24 -22.83 11.33
CA LYS A 186 -15.18 -22.72 12.44
C LYS A 186 -16.53 -23.37 12.13
N CYS A 187 -17.14 -23.02 11.00
CA CYS A 187 -18.48 -23.47 10.64
C CYS A 187 -18.54 -24.97 10.36
N CYS A 188 -17.46 -25.57 9.85
CA CYS A 188 -17.40 -27.00 9.58
C CYS A 188 -17.53 -27.87 10.83
N ALA A 189 -17.32 -27.31 12.02
CA ALA A 189 -17.53 -28.00 13.30
C ALA A 189 -18.94 -27.79 13.89
N GLU A 190 -19.79 -26.96 13.28
CA GLU A 190 -21.13 -26.64 13.79
C GLU A 190 -22.19 -27.65 13.32
N ALA A 191 -23.35 -27.65 13.98
CA ALA A 191 -24.46 -28.57 13.68
C ALA A 191 -25.15 -28.28 12.33
N ASP A 192 -25.18 -27.02 11.90
CA ASP A 192 -25.67 -26.59 10.58
C ASP A 192 -24.65 -25.64 9.92
N PRO A 193 -23.56 -26.19 9.36
CA PRO A 193 -22.49 -25.39 8.78
C PRO A 193 -22.93 -24.43 7.65
N PRO A 194 -23.84 -24.82 6.74
CA PRO A 194 -24.40 -23.93 5.73
C PRO A 194 -25.12 -22.72 6.31
N ALA A 195 -25.84 -22.88 7.41
CA ALA A 195 -26.42 -21.73 8.10
C ALA A 195 -25.33 -20.82 8.71
N CYS A 196 -24.19 -21.39 9.11
CA CYS A 196 -23.06 -20.64 9.68
C CYS A 196 -22.27 -19.83 8.63
N TYR A 197 -21.91 -20.42 7.47
CA TYR A 197 -21.16 -19.70 6.42
C TYR A 197 -22.03 -19.10 5.31
N GLY A 198 -23.34 -19.38 5.26
CA GLY A 198 -24.23 -18.88 4.20
C GLY A 198 -24.33 -17.36 4.09
N LYS A 199 -23.86 -16.61 5.11
CA LYS A 199 -23.77 -15.14 5.10
C LYS A 199 -22.34 -14.61 4.93
N VAL A 200 -21.37 -15.46 4.63
CA VAL A 200 -19.94 -15.07 4.59
C VAL A 200 -19.66 -13.95 3.58
N PHE A 201 -20.37 -13.93 2.45
CA PHE A 201 -20.22 -12.86 1.46
C PHE A 201 -20.70 -11.49 1.96
N VAL A 202 -21.68 -11.44 2.87
CA VAL A 202 -22.10 -10.19 3.54
C VAL A 202 -21.01 -9.71 4.50
N GLU A 203 -20.32 -10.64 5.18
CA GLU A 203 -19.18 -10.31 6.04
C GLU A 203 -18.01 -9.72 5.23
N PHE A 204 -17.85 -10.11 3.96
CA PHE A 204 -16.84 -9.53 3.09
C PHE A 204 -17.10 -8.06 2.73
N GLU A 205 -18.37 -7.64 2.60
CA GLU A 205 -18.71 -6.24 2.29
C GLU A 205 -18.12 -5.28 3.32
N LEU A 206 -18.13 -5.65 4.61
CA LEU A 206 -17.53 -4.87 5.69
C LEU A 206 -16.01 -4.77 5.53
N LEU A 207 -15.34 -5.87 5.16
CA LEU A 207 -13.90 -5.90 4.93
C LEU A 207 -13.45 -5.06 3.73
N VAL A 208 -14.34 -4.85 2.76
CA VAL A 208 -14.09 -4.04 1.57
C VAL A 208 -14.37 -2.56 1.83
N THR A 209 -15.52 -2.27 2.45
CA THR A 209 -16.02 -0.88 2.58
C THR A 209 -15.13 -0.03 3.49
N GLU A 210 -14.59 -0.60 4.57
CA GLU A 210 -13.71 0.11 5.50
C GLU A 210 -12.42 0.62 4.80
N PRO A 211 -11.59 -0.24 4.17
CA PRO A 211 -10.40 0.22 3.44
C PRO A 211 -10.70 1.20 2.30
N GLN A 212 -11.79 0.98 1.56
CA GLN A 212 -12.20 1.90 0.48
C GLN A 212 -12.54 3.29 1.03
N ASN A 213 -13.26 3.36 2.16
CA ASN A 213 -13.55 4.63 2.81
C ASN A 213 -12.27 5.32 3.30
N ILE A 214 -11.31 4.57 3.87
CA ILE A 214 -10.01 5.11 4.29
C ILE A 214 -9.26 5.71 3.09
N VAL A 215 -9.19 4.97 1.98
CA VAL A 215 -8.55 5.45 0.74
C VAL A 215 -9.25 6.69 0.20
N LYS A 216 -10.58 6.68 0.13
CA LYS A 216 -11.37 7.82 -0.35
C LYS A 216 -11.11 9.06 0.51
N GLN A 217 -11.27 8.95 1.82
CA GLN A 217 -11.02 10.05 2.75
C GLN A 217 -9.58 10.57 2.65
N SER A 218 -8.60 9.67 2.51
CA SER A 218 -7.19 10.05 2.36
C SER A 218 -6.95 10.81 1.05
N CYS A 219 -7.56 10.38 -0.05
CA CYS A 219 -7.46 11.06 -1.32
C CYS A 219 -8.20 12.39 -1.34
N ASP A 220 -9.40 12.48 -0.75
CA ASP A 220 -10.15 13.74 -0.63
C ASP A 220 -9.34 14.78 0.17
N LEU A 221 -8.68 14.34 1.26
CA LEU A 221 -7.74 15.17 2.02
C LEU A 221 -6.54 15.58 1.17
N TYR A 222 -5.93 14.65 0.45
CA TYR A 222 -4.81 14.96 -0.44
C TYR A 222 -5.21 15.97 -1.52
N GLU A 223 -6.38 15.84 -2.14
CA GLU A 223 -6.89 16.76 -3.16
C GLU A 223 -7.15 18.16 -2.56
N GLN A 224 -7.65 18.22 -1.33
CA GLN A 224 -7.90 19.49 -0.62
C GLN A 224 -6.62 20.24 -0.23
N PHE A 225 -5.56 19.49 0.11
CA PHE A 225 -4.38 20.04 0.78
C PHE A 225 -3.12 20.03 -0.11
N GLY A 226 -3.05 19.17 -1.12
CA GLY A 226 -1.86 18.88 -1.90
C GLY A 226 -0.83 18.03 -1.14
N GLU A 227 0.15 17.46 -1.84
CA GLU A 227 1.14 16.53 -1.28
C GLU A 227 1.79 17.06 0.00
N TYR A 228 2.29 18.29 -0.08
CA TYR A 228 3.02 18.94 0.99
C TYR A 228 2.18 19.06 2.28
N LYS A 229 0.90 19.45 2.20
CA LYS A 229 0.02 19.60 3.38
C LYS A 229 -0.68 18.30 3.79
N PHE A 230 -0.68 17.27 2.95
CA PHE A 230 -1.17 15.93 3.30
C PHE A 230 -0.16 15.17 4.16
N GLN A 231 1.13 15.20 3.80
CA GLN A 231 2.24 14.66 4.62
C GLN A 231 2.18 15.18 6.07
N ASN A 232 1.69 16.40 6.19
CA ASN A 232 1.61 17.19 7.40
C ASN A 232 0.51 16.75 8.38
N LYS A 233 -0.54 16.05 7.93
CA LYS A 233 -1.60 15.53 8.81
C LYS A 233 -1.17 14.26 9.57
N THR A 234 -0.26 13.47 9.02
CA THR A 234 0.12 12.16 9.57
C THR A 234 1.14 12.24 10.72
N LEU A 235 1.63 13.44 11.03
CA LEU A 235 2.66 13.71 12.01
C LEU A 235 2.06 13.88 13.42
N GLN A 236 1.73 12.78 14.11
CA GLN A 236 1.42 12.86 15.56
C GLN A 236 2.58 12.47 16.48
N VAL A 237 3.73 12.04 15.94
CA VAL A 237 4.89 11.69 16.76
C VAL A 237 6.17 12.03 16.00
N SER A 238 7.10 12.76 16.64
CA SER A 238 8.34 13.22 16.00
C SER A 238 9.50 12.25 16.16
N THR A 239 9.62 11.33 15.24
CA THR A 239 10.93 10.75 14.97
C THR A 239 11.26 10.98 13.50
N PRO A 240 12.55 11.07 13.12
CA PRO A 240 12.95 11.12 11.72
C PRO A 240 12.28 10.01 10.89
N THR A 241 12.10 8.83 11.49
CA THR A 241 11.38 7.67 10.91
C THR A 241 9.92 7.95 10.57
N LEU A 242 9.18 8.65 11.44
CA LEU A 242 7.78 9.00 11.20
C LEU A 242 7.62 10.12 10.16
N MET A 243 8.58 11.04 10.11
CA MET A 243 8.60 12.08 9.08
C MET A 243 8.90 11.51 7.69
N GLU A 244 9.82 10.55 7.61
CA GLU A 244 10.10 9.80 6.39
C GLU A 244 8.87 8.99 5.94
N ALA A 245 8.22 8.27 6.86
CA ALA A 245 6.99 7.55 6.55
C ALA A 245 5.86 8.48 6.09
N SER A 246 5.71 9.65 6.71
CA SER A 246 4.70 10.66 6.30
C SER A 246 4.98 11.20 4.89
N ARG A 247 6.25 11.48 4.56
CA ARG A 247 6.67 11.87 3.21
C ARG A 247 6.37 10.77 2.19
N ASP A 248 6.67 9.53 2.54
CA ASP A 248 6.35 8.40 1.66
C ASP A 248 4.85 8.21 1.46
N LEU A 249 4.03 8.36 2.51
CA LEU A 249 2.56 8.36 2.36
C LEU A 249 2.07 9.48 1.44
N GLY A 250 2.65 10.68 1.54
CA GLY A 250 2.35 11.77 0.61
C GLY A 250 2.66 11.43 -0.84
N ARG A 251 3.80 10.80 -1.11
CA ARG A 251 4.18 10.33 -2.45
C ARG A 251 3.24 9.25 -2.97
N VAL A 252 2.80 8.33 -2.10
CA VAL A 252 1.80 7.32 -2.46
C VAL A 252 0.49 8.01 -2.85
N SER A 253 0.02 8.97 -2.06
CA SER A 253 -1.19 9.73 -2.40
C SER A 253 -1.04 10.52 -3.71
N ASP A 254 0.10 11.18 -3.95
CA ASP A 254 0.37 11.89 -5.22
C ASP A 254 0.27 10.98 -6.44
N LYS A 255 0.80 9.75 -6.31
CA LYS A 255 0.79 8.75 -7.38
C LYS A 255 -0.59 8.11 -7.58
N CYS A 256 -1.26 7.75 -6.49
CA CYS A 256 -2.44 6.88 -6.56
C CYS A 256 -3.77 7.64 -6.58
N CYS A 257 -3.89 8.79 -5.92
CA CYS A 257 -5.18 9.50 -5.82
C CYS A 257 -5.63 10.12 -7.16
N LYS A 258 -4.70 10.37 -8.08
CA LYS A 258 -4.99 10.85 -9.45
C LYS A 258 -5.53 9.76 -10.37
N LEU A 259 -5.47 8.48 -9.96
CA LEU A 259 -6.04 7.38 -10.72
C LEU A 259 -7.56 7.34 -10.58
N SER A 260 -8.22 6.66 -11.52
CA SER A 260 -9.66 6.36 -11.42
C SER A 260 -9.98 5.59 -10.14
N GLU A 261 -11.19 5.75 -9.61
CA GLU A 261 -11.63 5.13 -8.34
C GLU A 261 -11.29 3.63 -8.24
N LYS A 262 -11.51 2.88 -9.33
CA LYS A 262 -11.17 1.44 -9.40
C LYS A 262 -9.69 1.09 -9.22
N HIS A 263 -8.76 2.01 -9.49
CA HIS A 263 -7.32 1.76 -9.40
C HIS A 263 -6.67 2.39 -8.17
N ARG A 264 -7.40 3.23 -7.41
CA ARG A 264 -6.87 3.92 -6.22
C ARG A 264 -6.46 2.91 -5.14
N MET A 265 -7.36 1.98 -4.80
CA MET A 265 -7.14 1.00 -3.75
C MET A 265 -6.00 0.02 -4.06
N PRO A 266 -5.96 -0.65 -5.24
CA PRO A 266 -4.83 -1.49 -5.61
C PRO A 266 -3.48 -0.76 -5.58
N CYS A 267 -3.43 0.46 -6.13
CA CYS A 267 -2.23 1.28 -6.14
C CYS A 267 -1.73 1.58 -4.72
N ILE A 268 -2.62 2.01 -3.82
CA ILE A 268 -2.24 2.33 -2.45
C ILE A 268 -1.71 1.10 -1.73
N GLU A 269 -2.41 -0.05 -1.80
CA GLU A 269 -1.96 -1.28 -1.15
C GLU A 269 -0.57 -1.75 -1.58
N ASP A 270 -0.23 -1.54 -2.85
CA ASP A 270 1.11 -1.83 -3.40
C ASP A 270 2.19 -1.06 -2.64
N TYR A 271 2.20 0.26 -2.74
CA TYR A 271 3.28 1.04 -2.14
C TYR A 271 3.27 1.04 -0.62
N LEU A 272 2.08 0.99 -0.03
CA LEU A 272 1.91 1.18 1.38
C LEU A 272 2.60 0.11 2.22
N SER A 273 2.59 -1.13 1.76
CA SER A 273 3.21 -2.22 2.50
C SER A 273 4.69 -1.97 2.78
N ALA A 274 5.43 -1.33 1.86
CA ALA A 274 6.80 -0.90 2.10
C ALA A 274 6.88 0.21 3.17
N VAL A 275 5.99 1.21 3.10
CA VAL A 275 5.96 2.34 4.05
C VAL A 275 5.65 1.88 5.47
N LEU A 276 4.72 0.95 5.64
CA LEU A 276 4.34 0.48 6.97
C LEU A 276 5.43 -0.36 7.65
N ASN A 277 6.33 -0.97 6.88
CA ASN A 277 7.42 -1.74 7.44
C ASN A 277 8.57 -0.86 7.99
N SER A 278 8.68 0.41 7.58
CA SER A 278 9.60 1.35 8.23
C SER A 278 9.10 1.81 9.61
N LEU A 279 7.78 1.73 9.85
CA LEU A 279 7.12 2.12 11.10
C LEU A 279 7.15 1.06 12.22
N LEU A 280 7.79 -0.10 11.99
CA LEU A 280 7.73 -1.31 12.85
C LEU A 280 8.32 -1.19 14.25
N ARG A 281 8.82 -0.03 14.67
CA ARG A 281 9.43 0.16 16.00
C ARG A 281 8.57 0.99 16.97
N VAL A 282 7.43 1.52 16.53
CA VAL A 282 6.81 2.66 17.23
C VAL A 282 5.36 2.42 17.68
N THR A 283 4.70 1.31 17.32
CA THR A 283 3.25 1.15 17.63
C THR A 283 2.85 -0.25 18.10
N LYS A 284 1.70 -0.35 18.79
CA LYS A 284 1.06 -1.63 19.14
C LYS A 284 0.68 -2.47 17.91
N CYS A 285 0.54 -1.85 16.74
CA CYS A 285 0.23 -2.53 15.49
C CYS A 285 1.42 -3.33 14.93
N CYS A 286 2.61 -3.24 15.52
CA CYS A 286 3.78 -3.97 15.03
C CYS A 286 3.64 -5.50 15.20
N SER A 287 2.92 -5.95 16.23
CA SER A 287 2.63 -7.38 16.47
C SER A 287 1.47 -7.92 15.63
N GLU A 288 0.75 -7.07 14.90
CA GLU A 288 -0.35 -7.52 14.04
C GLU A 288 0.14 -8.32 12.84
N SER A 289 -0.76 -9.15 12.30
CA SER A 289 -0.49 -9.88 11.06
C SER A 289 -0.21 -8.91 9.91
N PHE A 290 0.66 -9.29 8.98
CA PHE A 290 1.06 -8.44 7.85
C PHE A 290 -0.12 -7.80 7.11
N LEU A 291 -1.20 -8.57 6.91
CA LEU A 291 -2.42 -8.13 6.22
C LEU A 291 -3.28 -7.16 7.03
N ASN A 292 -3.19 -7.17 8.36
CA ASN A 292 -3.97 -6.31 9.24
C ASN A 292 -3.20 -5.06 9.70
N LYS A 293 -1.90 -4.94 9.41
CA LYS A 293 -1.07 -3.81 9.88
C LYS A 293 -1.59 -2.46 9.39
N TRP A 294 -1.94 -2.32 8.12
CA TRP A 294 -2.52 -1.08 7.59
C TRP A 294 -3.79 -0.71 8.33
N ILE A 295 -4.70 -1.67 8.48
CA ILE A 295 -6.00 -1.45 9.10
C ILE A 295 -5.84 -1.08 10.58
N CYS A 296 -4.94 -1.76 11.29
CA CYS A 296 -4.61 -1.41 12.66
C CYS A 296 -4.06 0.02 12.77
N LEU A 297 -3.14 0.40 11.88
CA LEU A 297 -2.53 1.74 11.87
C LEU A 297 -3.57 2.82 11.53
N SER A 298 -4.45 2.56 10.57
CA SER A 298 -5.56 3.47 10.23
C SER A 298 -6.58 3.62 11.35
N ALA A 299 -6.71 2.61 12.22
CA ALA A 299 -7.58 2.64 13.39
C ALA A 299 -6.93 3.25 14.65
N LEU A 300 -5.65 3.65 14.59
CA LEU A 300 -5.01 4.35 15.69
C LEU A 300 -5.68 5.71 15.91
N GLN A 301 -6.05 5.96 17.16
CA GLN A 301 -6.56 7.26 17.61
C GLN A 301 -5.42 8.09 18.18
N VAL A 302 -5.70 9.37 18.42
CA VAL A 302 -4.80 10.26 19.14
C VAL A 302 -4.47 9.64 20.49
N ASP A 303 -3.19 9.63 20.87
CA ASP A 303 -2.76 9.09 22.15
C ASP A 303 -3.13 10.04 23.28
N ASP A 304 -4.25 9.77 23.95
CA ASP A 304 -4.73 10.56 25.09
C ASP A 304 -3.77 10.52 26.30
N THR A 305 -2.79 9.61 26.31
CA THR A 305 -1.76 9.52 27.36
C THR A 305 -0.53 10.38 27.06
N TYR A 306 -0.44 10.91 25.84
CA TYR A 306 0.63 11.81 25.46
C TYR A 306 0.47 13.16 26.20
N ALA A 307 1.43 13.47 27.07
CA ALA A 307 1.52 14.78 27.69
C ALA A 307 2.09 15.79 26.67
N PRO A 308 1.30 16.76 26.17
CA PRO A 308 1.78 17.72 25.20
C PRO A 308 2.92 18.54 25.79
N LYS A 309 3.93 18.84 24.98
CA LYS A 309 4.97 19.78 25.39
C LYS A 309 4.33 21.15 25.61
N GLU A 310 4.76 21.88 26.63
CA GLU A 310 4.30 23.27 26.81
C GLU A 310 4.60 24.10 25.57
N PHE A 311 3.61 24.82 25.06
CA PHE A 311 3.77 25.76 23.95
C PHE A 311 4.19 27.12 24.50
N ASN A 312 5.49 27.36 24.59
CA ASN A 312 6.05 28.62 25.05
C ASN A 312 7.16 29.13 24.10
N ALA A 313 7.44 30.43 24.13
CA ALA A 313 8.41 31.08 23.26
C ALA A 313 9.87 30.66 23.50
N GLU A 314 10.16 29.86 24.53
CA GLU A 314 11.50 29.31 24.78
C GLU A 314 11.67 27.90 24.19
N THR A 315 10.56 27.23 23.87
CA THR A 315 10.53 25.87 23.30
C THR A 315 10.23 25.84 21.80
N VAL A 316 9.61 26.90 21.29
CA VAL A 316 9.33 27.11 19.86
C VAL A 316 10.00 28.41 19.45
N THR A 317 11.30 28.33 19.15
CA THR A 317 12.09 29.44 18.59
C THR A 317 12.61 29.07 17.21
N PHE A 318 12.44 29.98 16.24
CA PHE A 318 12.96 29.80 14.88
C PHE A 318 14.15 30.74 14.65
N HIS A 319 15.24 30.19 14.10
CA HIS A 319 16.44 30.94 13.75
C HIS A 319 16.63 30.97 12.23
N ALA A 320 17.55 31.79 11.72
CA ALA A 320 17.78 31.92 10.28
C ALA A 320 18.23 30.62 9.59
N ASP A 321 18.68 29.62 10.34
CA ASP A 321 19.01 28.29 9.84
C ASP A 321 17.78 27.55 9.26
N ILE A 322 16.57 27.85 9.74
CA ILE A 322 15.34 27.26 9.21
C ILE A 322 15.07 27.63 7.75
N CYS A 323 15.62 28.75 7.26
CA CYS A 323 15.57 29.11 5.85
C CYS A 323 16.28 28.11 4.93
N THR A 324 17.06 27.20 5.52
CA THR A 324 17.72 26.09 4.83
C THR A 324 17.12 24.72 5.17
N LEU A 325 16.21 24.65 6.16
CA LEU A 325 15.54 23.43 6.61
C LEU A 325 14.18 23.23 5.90
N LEU A 326 13.68 22.00 5.95
CA LEU A 326 12.38 21.63 5.39
C LEU A 326 11.27 22.03 6.36
N GLU A 327 10.30 22.82 5.88
CA GLU A 327 9.13 23.30 6.64
C GLU A 327 8.35 22.18 7.38
N ASN A 328 8.45 20.92 6.94
CA ASN A 328 7.86 19.73 7.57
C ASN A 328 8.30 19.48 9.03
N GLU A 329 9.49 19.94 9.44
CA GLU A 329 10.00 19.73 10.79
C GLU A 329 9.28 20.61 11.82
N ALA A 330 8.93 21.85 11.44
CA ALA A 330 8.22 22.80 12.29
C ALA A 330 6.80 22.33 12.64
N LEU A 331 6.11 21.70 11.69
CA LEU A 331 4.76 21.19 11.94
C LEU A 331 4.76 19.98 12.87
N ALA A 332 5.74 19.08 12.73
CA ALA A 332 5.88 17.96 13.65
C ALA A 332 6.09 18.44 15.10
N GLU A 333 6.77 19.57 15.31
CA GLU A 333 6.82 20.23 16.62
C GLU A 333 5.46 20.82 17.02
N LEU A 334 4.78 21.56 16.15
CA LEU A 334 3.44 22.13 16.45
C LEU A 334 2.42 21.08 16.93
N VAL A 335 2.34 19.93 16.27
CA VAL A 335 1.40 18.85 16.67
C VAL A 335 1.77 18.23 18.02
N LYS A 336 3.05 18.21 18.41
CA LYS A 336 3.47 17.79 19.76
C LYS A 336 3.05 18.74 20.86
N HIS A 337 2.83 20.01 20.54
CA HIS A 337 2.34 20.97 21.50
C HIS A 337 0.81 20.99 21.57
N LYS A 338 0.13 20.65 20.46
CA LYS A 338 -1.33 20.69 20.32
C LYS A 338 -1.85 19.48 19.53
N PRO A 339 -1.83 18.26 20.12
CA PRO A 339 -2.18 17.02 19.42
C PRO A 339 -3.67 16.93 19.04
N THR A 340 -4.53 17.69 19.70
CA THR A 340 -5.98 17.74 19.47
C THR A 340 -6.41 18.87 18.53
N ALA A 341 -5.47 19.61 17.92
CA ALA A 341 -5.79 20.68 17.00
C ALA A 341 -6.57 20.14 15.79
N THR A 342 -7.63 20.86 15.40
CA THR A 342 -8.41 20.53 14.21
C THR A 342 -7.62 20.81 12.94
N MET A 343 -8.04 20.19 11.83
CA MET A 343 -7.41 20.41 10.51
C MET A 343 -7.43 21.88 10.09
N ASP A 344 -8.51 22.61 10.39
CA ASP A 344 -8.64 24.02 10.03
C ASP A 344 -7.72 24.91 10.87
N GLN A 345 -7.54 24.58 12.15
CA GLN A 345 -6.57 25.28 13.02
C GLN A 345 -5.14 25.03 12.52
N LEU A 346 -4.78 23.77 12.23
CA LEU A 346 -3.46 23.42 11.68
C LEU A 346 -3.22 24.12 10.34
N LYS A 347 -4.23 24.16 9.45
CA LYS A 347 -4.14 24.84 8.16
C LYS A 347 -3.86 26.34 8.31
N THR A 348 -4.52 26.97 9.28
CA THR A 348 -4.34 28.41 9.57
C THR A 348 -2.92 28.67 10.04
N VAL A 349 -2.47 27.95 11.06
CA VAL A 349 -1.12 28.10 11.62
C VAL A 349 -0.03 27.80 10.57
N MET A 350 -0.24 26.82 9.71
CA MET A 350 0.66 26.51 8.60
C MET A 350 0.73 27.63 7.56
N GLY A 351 -0.39 28.26 7.24
CA GLY A 351 -0.41 29.42 6.33
C GLY A 351 0.37 30.59 6.91
N ASP A 352 0.14 30.88 8.18
CA ASP A 352 0.83 31.93 8.92
C ASP A 352 2.34 31.64 9.03
N PHE A 353 2.72 30.37 9.24
CA PHE A 353 4.11 29.94 9.29
C PHE A 353 4.81 30.10 7.94
N GLY A 354 4.16 29.71 6.84
CA GLY A 354 4.70 29.92 5.49
C GLY A 354 4.91 31.40 5.18
N ALA A 355 3.97 32.27 5.57
CA ALA A 355 4.10 33.71 5.40
C ALA A 355 5.22 34.31 6.27
N PHE A 356 5.36 33.83 7.50
CA PHE A 356 6.45 34.18 8.41
C PHE A 356 7.82 33.81 7.83
N LEU A 357 7.99 32.59 7.33
CA LEU A 357 9.20 32.14 6.66
C LEU A 357 9.48 32.95 5.39
N GLU A 358 8.48 33.18 4.56
CA GLU A 358 8.65 33.96 3.33
C GLU A 358 9.13 35.38 3.63
N LYS A 359 8.60 36.00 4.68
CA LYS A 359 8.99 37.33 5.15
C LYS A 359 10.44 37.33 5.68
N CYS A 360 10.77 36.48 6.64
CA CYS A 360 12.07 36.55 7.31
C CYS A 360 13.22 35.93 6.52
N CYS A 361 12.97 34.92 5.68
CA CYS A 361 14.02 34.35 4.83
C CYS A 361 14.41 35.24 3.64
N LYS A 362 13.57 36.23 3.29
CA LYS A 362 13.85 37.26 2.28
C LYS A 362 14.38 38.58 2.89
N ALA A 363 14.45 38.69 4.22
CA ALA A 363 14.98 39.87 4.87
C ALA A 363 16.51 39.99 4.69
N ASP A 364 17.01 41.23 4.66
CA ASP A 364 18.46 41.51 4.57
C ASP A 364 19.20 41.01 5.82
N ASP A 365 18.60 41.19 7.00
CA ASP A 365 19.03 40.59 8.26
C ASP A 365 17.98 39.60 8.75
N LYS A 366 18.21 38.32 8.42
CA LYS A 366 17.29 37.23 8.71
C LYS A 366 17.13 37.03 10.21
N GLU A 367 18.24 36.99 10.96
CA GLU A 367 18.22 36.69 12.39
C GLU A 367 17.50 37.79 13.19
N ALA A 368 17.70 39.05 12.80
CA ALA A 368 16.93 40.15 13.37
C ALA A 368 15.43 40.04 13.08
N CYS A 369 15.05 39.67 11.84
CA CYS A 369 13.64 39.46 11.50
C CYS A 369 13.02 38.33 12.33
N PHE A 370 13.68 37.18 12.43
CA PHE A 370 13.20 36.05 13.24
C PHE A 370 13.04 36.48 14.70
N SER A 371 14.04 37.15 15.28
CA SER A 371 13.97 37.64 16.67
C SER A 371 12.78 38.57 16.94
N GLU A 372 12.35 39.37 15.95
CA GLU A 372 11.23 40.29 16.08
C GLU A 372 9.86 39.64 15.81
N GLU A 373 9.79 38.79 14.79
CA GLU A 373 8.52 38.23 14.29
C GLU A 373 8.11 36.94 14.99
N ASP A 374 9.07 36.17 15.51
CA ASP A 374 8.81 34.87 16.13
C ASP A 374 7.87 34.96 17.35
N PRO A 375 8.02 35.91 18.30
CA PRO A 375 7.05 36.07 19.39
C PRO A 375 5.63 36.39 18.90
N LYS A 376 5.50 37.11 17.77
CA LYS A 376 4.21 37.46 17.16
C LYS A 376 3.58 36.21 16.55
N PHE A 377 4.36 35.42 15.83
CA PHE A 377 3.93 34.15 15.25
C PHE A 377 3.50 33.14 16.34
N VAL A 378 4.29 32.97 17.40
CA VAL A 378 3.96 32.07 18.52
C VAL A 378 2.67 32.51 19.20
N ALA A 379 2.46 33.81 19.44
CA ALA A 379 1.22 34.31 20.04
C ALA A 379 -0.01 34.07 19.15
N ALA A 380 0.10 34.34 17.86
CA ALA A 380 -0.97 34.09 16.88
C ALA A 380 -1.31 32.60 16.78
N SER A 381 -0.28 31.74 16.71
CA SER A 381 -0.44 30.29 16.67
C SER A 381 -1.13 29.76 17.92
N LYS A 382 -0.75 30.26 19.10
CA LYS A 382 -1.39 29.89 20.36
C LYS A 382 -2.89 30.25 20.35
N ALA A 383 -3.22 31.45 19.86
CA ALA A 383 -4.61 31.88 19.75
C ALA A 383 -5.42 31.04 18.75
N ALA A 384 -4.83 30.67 17.61
CA ALA A 384 -5.47 29.83 16.60
C ALA A 384 -5.66 28.36 17.07
N LEU A 385 -4.82 27.88 17.98
CA LEU A 385 -4.84 26.50 18.53
C LEU A 385 -5.53 26.42 19.91
N THR A 386 -6.28 27.44 20.29
CA THR A 386 -7.22 27.43 21.44
C THR A 386 -8.61 27.15 20.91
#